data_AF-A0A8J4VR98-F1
#
_entry.id   AF-A0A8J4VR98-F1
#
_cell.length_a   1.000
_cell.length_b   1.000
_cell.length_c   1.000
_cell.angle_alpha   90.00
_cell.angle_beta   90.00
_cell.angle_gamma   90.00
#
_symmetry.space_group_name_H-M   'P 1'
#
loop_
_entity.id
_entity.type
_entity.pdbx_description
1 polymer ?
#
loop_
_entity_poly.entity_id
_entity_poly.type
_entity_poly.pdbx_seq_one_letter_code
_entity_poly.pdbx_strand_id
1 'polypeptide(L)'
;MSLIAGSYEKYIWGFKLKPHPTPNGLTLTPLFSYPSHQSPITTVASCGAAAASGGADDTIHLYDLPSASCLGSLHDHSASLTSLSFYSPPHLSSFPRNLISASADGTVCIFDADPFVLLKSLRPHKKQINDLSVHPSGKLALTVARDCCLAMVNLVRGKRSFCGRLDKEASLVKFDASGDRFFMVVEDKVGVHEAEDARLVFELENPKQKRVLCASPGENGLLYTGGEDRSITAWDTNSGKVAYCIEDAHSVRLKGIVVLTRSDGSVSVDDPHLVASASSDGVIRVWDVRMAIKEKPNPLAEANTKSRLTCLAGSSLKSFKRPESGSSSIPKGEQDEEMEGS
;
A
#
# COMPACT_ATOMS: atom_id res chain seq x y z
N MET A 1 9.94 -1.59 -11.10
CA MET A 1 9.00 -1.27 -10.00
C MET A 1 8.54 0.18 -10.14
N SER A 2 7.36 0.49 -9.64
CA SER A 2 6.84 1.86 -9.56
C SER A 2 6.61 2.24 -8.11
N LEU A 3 6.81 3.51 -7.80
CA LEU A 3 6.52 4.11 -6.50
C LEU A 3 5.58 5.28 -6.68
N ILE A 4 4.71 5.49 -5.71
CA ILE A 4 3.74 6.56 -5.71
C ILE A 4 3.73 7.20 -4.34
N ALA A 5 3.80 8.52 -4.30
CA ALA A 5 3.79 9.26 -3.05
C ALA A 5 2.79 10.42 -3.13
N GLY A 6 2.07 10.62 -2.03
CA GLY A 6 1.22 11.79 -1.82
C GLY A 6 1.90 12.83 -0.94
N SER A 7 1.47 14.10 -1.08
CA SER A 7 2.00 15.20 -0.26
C SER A 7 0.90 16.00 0.46
N TYR A 8 1.32 16.76 1.47
CA TYR A 8 0.47 17.77 2.12
C TYR A 8 0.08 18.89 1.15
N GLU A 9 0.93 19.19 0.18
CA GLU A 9 0.73 20.19 -0.85
C GLU A 9 -0.22 19.71 -1.97
N LYS A 10 -0.88 18.56 -1.78
CA LYS A 10 -1.93 17.99 -2.66
C LYS A 10 -1.40 17.40 -3.98
N TYR A 11 -0.07 17.26 -4.09
CA TYR A 11 0.57 16.69 -5.26
C TYR A 11 0.67 15.18 -5.14
N ILE A 12 0.34 14.50 -6.24
CA ILE A 12 0.68 13.10 -6.44
C ILE A 12 1.96 13.01 -7.25
N TRP A 13 2.84 12.10 -6.84
CA TRP A 13 4.10 11.82 -7.52
C TRP A 13 4.16 10.35 -7.91
N GLY A 14 4.42 10.08 -9.19
CA GLY A 14 4.72 8.74 -9.67
C GLY A 14 6.21 8.64 -10.04
N PHE A 15 6.86 7.55 -9.65
CA PHE A 15 8.25 7.25 -10.00
C PHE A 15 8.37 5.84 -10.57
N LYS A 16 9.29 5.66 -11.50
CA LYS A 16 9.74 4.36 -11.99
C LYS A 16 11.17 4.12 -11.54
N LEU A 17 11.37 3.02 -10.83
CA LEU A 17 12.68 2.57 -10.41
C LEU A 17 13.33 1.76 -11.55
N LYS A 18 14.46 2.25 -12.04
CA LYS A 18 15.25 1.61 -13.11
C LYS A 18 16.67 1.30 -12.64
N PRO A 19 17.31 0.24 -13.14
CA PRO A 19 18.75 0.06 -13.00
C PRO A 19 19.49 1.27 -13.58
N HIS A 20 20.45 1.80 -12.81
CA HIS A 20 21.37 2.83 -13.28
C HIS A 20 22.39 2.18 -14.23
N PRO A 21 22.95 2.90 -15.22
CA PRO A 21 24.02 2.39 -16.09
C PRO A 21 25.35 2.06 -15.37
N THR A 22 25.48 2.32 -14.06
CA THR A 22 26.63 1.92 -13.25
C THR A 22 26.32 0.60 -12.53
N PRO A 23 27.31 -0.26 -12.28
CA PRO A 23 27.08 -1.50 -11.54
C PRO A 23 26.51 -1.18 -10.15
N ASN A 24 25.38 -1.80 -9.82
CA ASN A 24 24.63 -1.69 -8.56
C ASN A 24 23.93 -0.36 -8.23
N GLY A 25 23.85 0.59 -9.18
CA GLY A 25 23.06 1.80 -8.98
C GLY A 25 21.58 1.61 -9.33
N LEU A 26 20.67 2.30 -8.64
CA LEU A 26 19.28 2.46 -9.05
C LEU A 26 18.98 3.94 -9.29
N THR A 27 18.06 4.24 -10.19
CA THR A 27 17.56 5.60 -10.42
C THR A 27 16.06 5.65 -10.27
N LEU A 28 15.59 6.65 -9.52
CA LEU A 28 14.19 7.03 -9.48
C LEU A 28 13.92 8.03 -10.62
N THR A 29 13.30 7.54 -11.69
CA THR A 29 12.86 8.40 -12.79
C THR A 29 11.42 8.87 -12.51
N PRO A 30 11.12 10.20 -12.52
CA PRO A 30 9.75 10.67 -12.37
C PRO A 30 8.90 10.23 -13.57
N LEU A 31 7.68 9.76 -13.29
CA LEU A 31 6.67 9.40 -14.29
C LEU A 31 5.68 10.55 -14.49
N PHE A 32 5.11 11.04 -13.39
CA PHE A 32 4.16 12.15 -13.40
C PHE A 32 4.20 12.91 -12.07
N SER A 33 3.85 14.19 -12.12
CA SER A 33 3.66 15.03 -10.94
C SER A 33 2.63 16.12 -11.23
N TYR A 34 1.53 16.14 -10.48
CA TYR A 34 0.50 17.17 -10.62
C TYR A 34 -0.34 17.27 -9.34
N PRO A 35 -1.02 18.42 -9.09
CA PRO A 35 -1.97 18.54 -8.01
C PRO A 35 -3.21 17.70 -8.33
N SER A 36 -3.41 16.59 -7.62
CA SER A 36 -4.54 15.68 -7.90
C SER A 36 -5.72 15.89 -6.96
N HIS A 37 -5.50 16.41 -5.75
CA HIS A 37 -6.55 16.60 -4.75
C HIS A 37 -6.76 18.08 -4.42
N GLN A 38 -7.93 18.40 -3.86
CA GLN A 38 -8.25 19.74 -3.34
C GLN A 38 -7.72 19.95 -1.92
N SER A 39 -7.38 18.85 -1.23
CA SER A 39 -6.86 18.79 0.13
C SER A 39 -5.65 17.84 0.21
N PRO A 40 -4.91 17.79 1.34
CA PRO A 40 -3.76 16.90 1.49
C PRO A 40 -4.08 15.45 1.12
N ILE A 41 -3.16 14.79 0.42
CA ILE A 41 -3.26 13.36 0.14
C ILE A 41 -2.92 12.62 1.44
N THR A 42 -3.78 11.76 1.93
CA THR A 42 -3.61 11.07 3.22
C THR A 42 -3.11 9.64 3.05
N THR A 43 -3.47 9.00 1.94
CA THR A 43 -3.14 7.60 1.68
C THR A 43 -2.96 7.34 0.19
N VAL A 44 -2.14 6.34 -0.13
CA VAL A 44 -1.93 5.85 -1.50
C VAL A 44 -1.87 4.34 -1.50
N ALA A 45 -2.28 3.72 -2.61
CA ALA A 45 -2.16 2.30 -2.85
C ALA A 45 -1.69 2.07 -4.29
N SER A 46 -0.93 1.00 -4.52
CA SER A 46 -0.52 0.60 -5.86
C SER A 46 -0.45 -0.92 -5.96
N CYS A 47 -0.96 -1.47 -7.06
CA CYS A 47 -0.88 -2.90 -7.34
C CYS A 47 -0.82 -3.13 -8.85
N GLY A 48 0.24 -3.81 -9.30
CA GLY A 48 0.51 -4.01 -10.72
C GLY A 48 0.53 -2.67 -11.48
N ALA A 49 -0.33 -2.56 -12.50
CA ALA A 49 -0.51 -1.36 -13.31
C ALA A 49 -1.38 -0.28 -12.67
N ALA A 50 -2.19 -0.61 -11.66
CA ALA A 50 -3.14 0.31 -11.06
C ALA A 50 -2.58 1.02 -9.83
N ALA A 51 -3.06 2.25 -9.64
CA ALA A 51 -2.79 3.03 -8.46
C ALA A 51 -3.98 3.86 -8.03
N ALA A 52 -4.03 4.18 -6.75
CA ALA A 52 -5.05 5.03 -6.17
C ALA A 52 -4.45 5.96 -5.10
N SER A 53 -5.03 7.14 -4.98
CA SER A 53 -4.75 8.09 -3.91
C SER A 53 -6.05 8.50 -3.23
N GLY A 54 -5.99 8.74 -1.94
CA GLY A 54 -7.11 9.19 -1.13
C GLY A 54 -6.74 10.50 -0.45
N GLY A 55 -7.66 11.46 -0.50
CA GLY A 55 -7.46 12.80 0.03
C GLY A 55 -8.26 13.07 1.29
N ALA A 56 -7.89 14.17 1.96
CA ALA A 56 -8.74 14.84 2.94
C ALA A 56 -9.86 15.67 2.30
N ASP A 57 -10.08 15.52 0.99
CA ASP A 57 -11.20 16.06 0.22
C ASP A 57 -12.28 15.00 -0.05
N ASP A 58 -12.22 13.88 0.67
CA ASP A 58 -13.19 12.78 0.65
C ASP A 58 -13.20 11.97 -0.66
N THR A 59 -12.32 12.31 -1.61
CA THR A 59 -12.24 11.66 -2.92
C THR A 59 -11.14 10.62 -3.00
N ILE A 60 -11.34 9.66 -3.89
CA ILE A 60 -10.29 8.72 -4.33
C ILE A 60 -9.98 9.05 -5.79
N HIS A 61 -8.71 9.21 -6.15
CA HIS A 61 -8.29 9.36 -7.55
C HIS A 61 -7.56 8.11 -8.02
N LEU A 62 -7.79 7.72 -9.27
CA LEU A 62 -7.32 6.47 -9.86
C LEU A 62 -6.33 6.75 -10.99
N TYR A 63 -5.29 5.93 -11.09
CA TYR A 63 -4.23 6.12 -12.07
C TYR A 63 -3.81 4.82 -12.74
N ASP A 64 -3.46 4.92 -14.00
CA ASP A 64 -2.80 3.86 -14.77
C ASP A 64 -1.30 4.16 -14.87
N LEU A 65 -0.48 3.35 -14.20
CA LEU A 65 0.97 3.56 -14.11
C LEU A 65 1.72 3.40 -15.44
N PRO A 66 1.39 2.43 -16.31
CA PRO A 66 2.00 2.29 -17.63
C PRO A 66 1.78 3.51 -18.54
N SER A 67 0.57 4.06 -18.59
CA SER A 67 0.26 5.25 -19.39
C SER A 67 0.53 6.58 -18.68
N ALA A 68 0.84 6.54 -17.38
CA ALA A 68 1.01 7.73 -16.53
C ALA A 68 -0.20 8.67 -16.58
N SER A 69 -1.41 8.10 -16.68
CA SER A 69 -2.66 8.85 -16.85
C SER A 69 -3.60 8.69 -15.65
N CYS A 70 -4.47 9.69 -15.45
CA CYS A 70 -5.56 9.63 -14.49
C CYS A 70 -6.77 8.94 -15.13
N LEU A 71 -7.30 7.92 -14.48
CA LEU A 71 -8.46 7.14 -14.96
C LEU A 71 -9.79 7.76 -14.52
N GLY A 72 -9.81 8.48 -13.41
CA GLY A 72 -11.02 9.10 -12.86
C GLY A 72 -10.97 9.23 -11.34
N SER A 73 -12.11 9.61 -10.75
CA SER A 73 -12.27 9.76 -9.31
C SER A 73 -13.56 9.15 -8.78
N LEU A 74 -13.50 8.66 -7.53
CA LEU A 74 -14.61 8.07 -6.79
C LEU A 74 -14.99 9.01 -5.64
N HIS A 75 -16.30 9.14 -5.38
CA HIS A 75 -16.88 10.15 -4.48
C HIS A 75 -17.84 9.53 -3.45
N ASP A 76 -17.65 8.25 -3.12
CA ASP A 76 -18.58 7.50 -2.27
C ASP A 76 -18.40 7.76 -0.76
N HIS A 77 -17.32 8.44 -0.37
CA HIS A 77 -17.06 8.78 1.03
C HIS A 77 -17.57 10.17 1.40
N SER A 78 -17.93 10.34 2.67
CA SER A 78 -18.45 11.60 3.22
C SER A 78 -17.47 12.32 4.14
N ALA A 79 -16.25 11.79 4.26
CA ALA A 79 -15.17 12.36 5.04
C ALA A 79 -13.81 11.84 4.56
N SER A 80 -12.75 12.47 5.07
CA SER A 80 -11.35 12.21 4.70
C SER A 80 -11.03 10.73 4.62
N LEU A 81 -10.35 10.34 3.55
CA LEU A 81 -9.78 9.01 3.39
C LEU A 81 -8.66 8.84 4.41
N THR A 82 -8.55 7.64 4.97
CA THR A 82 -7.59 7.32 6.04
C THR A 82 -6.68 6.17 5.65
N SER A 83 -7.20 5.21 4.86
CA SER A 83 -6.41 4.09 4.34
C SER A 83 -6.98 3.60 3.02
N LEU A 84 -6.10 3.16 2.12
CA LEU A 84 -6.42 2.52 0.85
C LEU A 84 -5.58 1.26 0.72
N SER A 85 -6.20 0.18 0.25
CA SER A 85 -5.51 -1.07 -0.03
C SER A 85 -6.09 -1.72 -1.28
N PHE A 86 -5.21 -2.10 -2.19
CA PHE A 86 -5.58 -3.03 -3.25
C PHE A 86 -5.51 -4.47 -2.74
N TYR A 87 -6.37 -5.33 -3.27
CA TYR A 87 -6.25 -6.76 -3.16
C TYR A 87 -6.10 -7.39 -4.54
N SER A 88 -5.10 -8.25 -4.68
CA SER A 88 -4.81 -8.98 -5.91
C SER A 88 -4.55 -10.45 -5.56
N PRO A 89 -5.33 -11.39 -6.10
CA PRO A 89 -5.01 -12.80 -5.97
C PRO A 89 -3.63 -13.12 -6.58
N PRO A 90 -2.88 -14.11 -6.08
CA PRO A 90 -1.52 -14.42 -6.58
C PRO A 90 -1.44 -14.69 -8.09
N HIS A 91 -2.51 -15.25 -8.67
CA HIS A 91 -2.62 -15.55 -10.10
C HIS A 91 -3.00 -14.34 -10.97
N LEU A 92 -3.54 -13.28 -10.37
CA LEU A 92 -3.90 -12.01 -11.02
C LEU A 92 -2.93 -10.95 -10.52
N SER A 93 -1.70 -10.91 -11.03
CA SER A 93 -0.67 -9.98 -10.55
C SER A 93 -0.53 -8.72 -11.39
N SER A 94 -1.20 -8.62 -12.54
CA SER A 94 -1.09 -7.47 -13.44
C SER A 94 -2.04 -6.33 -13.04
N PHE A 95 -3.24 -6.68 -12.58
CA PHE A 95 -4.27 -5.75 -12.19
C PHE A 95 -4.99 -6.26 -10.93
N PRO A 96 -5.28 -5.37 -9.95
CA PRO A 96 -5.95 -5.76 -8.71
C PRO A 96 -7.37 -6.24 -8.98
N ARG A 97 -7.92 -7.03 -8.05
CA ARG A 97 -9.32 -7.47 -8.07
C ARG A 97 -10.23 -6.48 -7.34
N ASN A 98 -9.79 -5.99 -6.20
CA ASN A 98 -10.59 -5.08 -5.39
C ASN A 98 -9.75 -3.91 -4.90
N LEU A 99 -10.40 -2.75 -4.79
CA LEU A 99 -9.92 -1.61 -4.03
C LEU A 99 -10.76 -1.52 -2.75
N ILE A 100 -10.10 -1.45 -1.61
CA ILE A 100 -10.73 -1.28 -0.30
C ILE A 100 -10.28 0.06 0.25
N SER A 101 -11.23 0.89 0.65
CA SER A 101 -10.99 2.21 1.23
C SER A 101 -11.61 2.32 2.61
N ALA A 102 -10.96 3.10 3.47
CA ALA A 102 -11.45 3.42 4.81
C ALA A 102 -11.46 4.95 5.01
N SER A 103 -12.50 5.44 5.68
CA SER A 103 -12.73 6.88 5.89
C SER A 103 -12.87 7.25 7.36
N ALA A 104 -12.64 8.54 7.63
CA ALA A 104 -12.89 9.18 8.91
C ALA A 104 -14.37 9.21 9.33
N ASP A 105 -15.31 8.91 8.43
CA ASP A 105 -16.74 8.76 8.76
C ASP A 105 -17.09 7.38 9.35
N GLY A 106 -16.09 6.52 9.58
CA GLY A 106 -16.29 5.17 10.12
C GLY A 106 -16.66 4.13 9.06
N THR A 107 -16.70 4.50 7.78
CA THR A 107 -17.08 3.61 6.67
C THR A 107 -15.89 2.95 5.99
N VAL A 108 -16.12 1.74 5.50
CA VAL A 108 -15.26 1.00 4.59
C VAL A 108 -16.04 0.76 3.31
N CYS A 109 -15.48 1.17 2.18
CA CYS A 109 -16.02 0.89 0.87
C CYS A 109 -15.18 -0.18 0.16
N ILE A 110 -15.86 -1.07 -0.54
CA ILE A 110 -15.28 -2.15 -1.33
C ILE A 110 -15.67 -1.89 -2.78
N PHE A 111 -14.68 -1.73 -3.63
CA PHE A 111 -14.84 -1.52 -5.07
C PHE A 111 -14.35 -2.75 -5.82
N ASP A 112 -15.01 -3.05 -6.94
CA ASP A 112 -14.38 -3.83 -7.99
C ASP A 112 -13.25 -2.99 -8.57
N ALA A 113 -12.06 -3.54 -8.80
CA ALA A 113 -10.97 -2.75 -9.35
C ALA A 113 -11.10 -2.55 -10.87
N ASP A 114 -11.84 -3.41 -11.57
CA ASP A 114 -12.10 -3.26 -13.01
C ASP A 114 -13.61 -3.46 -13.23
N PRO A 115 -14.43 -2.38 -13.13
CA PRO A 115 -14.15 -1.02 -13.60
C PRO A 115 -14.21 0.08 -12.51
N PHE A 116 -13.80 -0.18 -11.27
CA PHE A 116 -13.90 0.78 -10.14
C PHE A 116 -15.34 1.10 -9.70
N VAL A 117 -16.21 0.09 -9.72
CA VAL A 117 -17.60 0.21 -9.27
C VAL A 117 -17.71 -0.12 -7.78
N LEU A 118 -18.47 0.69 -7.03
CA LEU A 118 -18.78 0.42 -5.63
C LEU A 118 -19.60 -0.88 -5.52
N LEU A 119 -19.03 -1.89 -4.86
CA LEU A 119 -19.71 -3.14 -4.59
C LEU A 119 -20.50 -3.06 -3.29
N LYS A 120 -19.85 -2.55 -2.22
CA LYS A 120 -20.44 -2.45 -0.88
C LYS A 120 -19.86 -1.30 -0.09
N SER A 121 -20.70 -0.65 0.71
CA SER A 121 -20.29 0.26 1.77
C SER A 121 -20.80 -0.29 3.10
N LEU A 122 -19.94 -0.29 4.11
CA LEU A 122 -20.28 -0.74 5.46
C LEU A 122 -19.66 0.17 6.52
N ARG A 123 -20.31 0.29 7.68
CA ARG A 123 -19.83 1.10 8.80
C ARG A 123 -19.42 0.22 9.99
N PRO A 124 -18.20 -0.34 10.00
CA PRO A 124 -17.74 -1.18 11.10
C PRO A 124 -17.51 -0.42 12.41
N HIS A 125 -17.23 0.88 12.32
CA HIS A 125 -16.87 1.76 13.44
C HIS A 125 -17.84 2.93 13.59
N LYS A 126 -17.99 3.43 14.81
CA LYS A 126 -18.82 4.63 15.09
C LYS A 126 -18.03 5.94 14.97
N LYS A 127 -16.70 5.85 14.99
CA LYS A 127 -15.78 6.97 14.88
C LYS A 127 -14.81 6.74 13.71
N GLN A 128 -13.97 7.74 13.47
CA GLN A 128 -12.91 7.70 12.46
C GLN A 128 -12.07 6.42 12.52
N ILE A 129 -11.97 5.76 11.36
CA ILE A 129 -11.00 4.69 11.12
C ILE A 129 -9.61 5.32 11.04
N ASN A 130 -8.64 4.71 11.70
CA ASN A 130 -7.25 5.15 11.66
C ASN A 130 -6.46 4.42 10.56
N ASP A 131 -6.66 3.11 10.42
CA ASP A 131 -6.01 2.31 9.38
C ASP A 131 -6.82 1.04 9.04
N LEU A 132 -6.51 0.47 7.88
CA LEU A 132 -7.09 -0.75 7.34
C LEU A 132 -5.97 -1.65 6.79
N SER A 133 -6.13 -2.96 6.95
CA SER A 133 -5.28 -3.94 6.30
C SER A 133 -6.09 -5.12 5.79
N VAL A 134 -5.85 -5.49 4.54
CA VAL A 134 -6.51 -6.62 3.88
C VAL A 134 -5.67 -7.88 4.13
N HIS A 135 -6.34 -8.97 4.48
CA HIS A 135 -5.69 -10.26 4.64
C HIS A 135 -5.22 -10.81 3.28
N PRO A 136 -4.07 -11.51 3.19
CA PRO A 136 -3.57 -12.09 1.95
C PRO A 136 -4.56 -13.02 1.23
N SER A 137 -5.53 -13.63 1.94
CA SER A 137 -6.61 -14.42 1.32
C SER A 137 -7.67 -13.59 0.59
N GLY A 138 -7.72 -12.28 0.83
CA GLY A 138 -8.74 -11.35 0.31
C GLY A 138 -10.14 -11.55 0.86
N LYS A 139 -10.34 -12.46 1.82
CA LYS A 139 -11.67 -12.75 2.37
C LYS A 139 -12.07 -11.80 3.50
N LEU A 140 -11.08 -11.22 4.18
CA LEU A 140 -11.29 -10.36 5.34
C LEU A 140 -10.29 -9.19 5.36
N ALA A 141 -10.66 -8.16 6.12
CA ALA A 141 -9.79 -7.04 6.46
C ALA A 141 -9.92 -6.71 7.94
N LEU A 142 -8.84 -6.19 8.52
CA LEU A 142 -8.85 -5.59 9.86
C LEU A 142 -8.90 -4.08 9.74
N THR A 143 -9.66 -3.46 10.65
CA THR A 143 -9.74 -2.01 10.80
C THR A 143 -9.57 -1.63 12.25
N VAL A 144 -8.84 -0.54 12.47
CA VAL A 144 -8.66 0.07 13.80
C VAL A 144 -9.16 1.51 13.77
N ALA A 145 -9.74 1.99 14.86
CA ALA A 145 -10.42 3.28 14.89
C ALA A 145 -10.31 4.00 16.23
N ARG A 146 -10.69 5.29 16.24
CA ARG A 146 -10.78 6.15 17.43
C ARG A 146 -11.87 5.76 18.43
N ASP A 147 -12.67 4.74 18.11
CA ASP A 147 -13.59 4.12 19.08
C ASP A 147 -12.92 3.03 19.92
N CYS A 148 -11.59 2.93 19.86
CA CYS A 148 -10.79 1.94 20.57
C CYS A 148 -11.27 0.51 20.28
N CYS A 149 -11.67 0.24 19.04
CA CYS A 149 -12.06 -1.08 18.59
C CYS A 149 -11.16 -1.56 17.46
N LEU A 150 -10.81 -2.85 17.51
CA LEU A 150 -10.34 -3.62 16.38
C LEU A 150 -11.55 -4.33 15.77
N ALA A 151 -11.89 -4.04 14.51
CA ALA A 151 -12.97 -4.73 13.82
C ALA A 151 -12.43 -5.62 12.70
N MET A 152 -13.06 -6.78 12.53
CA MET A 152 -12.85 -7.65 11.38
C MET A 152 -14.02 -7.51 10.42
N VAL A 153 -13.73 -7.17 9.18
CA VAL A 153 -14.69 -7.05 8.08
C VAL A 153 -14.56 -8.27 7.18
N ASN A 154 -15.66 -8.96 6.92
CA ASN A 154 -15.70 -9.98 5.88
C ASN A 154 -15.95 -9.30 4.53
N LEU A 155 -14.98 -9.36 3.63
CA LEU A 155 -15.00 -8.66 2.34
C LEU A 155 -15.94 -9.32 1.32
N VAL A 156 -16.17 -10.64 1.44
CA VAL A 156 -17.09 -11.37 0.55
C VAL A 156 -18.55 -11.02 0.88
N ARG A 157 -18.90 -11.14 2.17
CA ARG A 157 -20.25 -10.85 2.66
C ARG A 157 -20.49 -9.35 2.84
N GLY A 158 -19.43 -8.55 2.97
CA GLY A 158 -19.48 -7.10 3.19
C GLY A 158 -20.13 -6.73 4.51
N LYS A 159 -19.75 -7.42 5.59
CA LYS A 159 -20.27 -7.16 6.93
C LYS A 159 -19.18 -7.23 7.98
N ARG A 160 -19.35 -6.49 9.07
CA ARG A 160 -18.54 -6.66 10.27
C ARG A 160 -18.81 -8.04 10.87
N SER A 161 -17.75 -8.83 11.06
CA SER A 161 -17.81 -10.19 11.60
C SER A 161 -17.37 -10.26 13.05
N PHE A 162 -16.43 -9.40 13.46
CA PHE A 162 -15.94 -9.32 14.82
C PHE A 162 -15.64 -7.87 15.22
N CYS A 163 -15.75 -7.57 16.51
CA CYS A 163 -15.24 -6.35 17.12
C CYS A 163 -14.66 -6.66 18.51
N GLY A 164 -13.38 -6.37 18.70
CA GLY A 164 -12.68 -6.43 19.99
C GLY A 164 -12.44 -5.02 20.51
N ARG A 165 -12.71 -4.80 21.80
CA ARG A 165 -12.40 -3.52 22.46
C ARG A 165 -10.93 -3.54 22.89
N LEU A 166 -10.24 -2.44 22.60
CA LEU A 166 -8.88 -2.16 23.00
C LEU A 166 -8.91 -1.18 24.18
N ASP A 167 -7.88 -1.24 25.02
CA ASP A 167 -7.72 -0.29 26.14
C ASP A 167 -7.36 1.11 25.64
N LYS A 168 -6.63 1.18 24.52
CA LYS A 168 -6.15 2.42 23.89
C LYS A 168 -6.44 2.41 22.39
N GLU A 169 -6.39 3.59 21.78
CA GLU A 169 -6.55 3.69 20.33
C GLU A 169 -5.34 3.13 19.57
N ALA A 170 -5.62 2.24 18.62
CA ALA A 170 -4.61 1.76 17.68
C ALA A 170 -4.54 2.72 16.48
N SER A 171 -3.32 3.08 16.09
CA SER A 171 -3.08 4.00 14.97
C SER A 171 -2.83 3.30 13.64
N LEU A 172 -2.30 2.07 13.66
CA LEU A 172 -1.95 1.30 12.45
C LEU A 172 -2.28 -0.17 12.65
N VAL A 173 -2.61 -0.84 11.55
CA VAL A 173 -2.75 -2.31 11.51
C VAL A 173 -2.23 -2.84 10.18
N LYS A 174 -1.43 -3.90 10.20
CA LYS A 174 -0.93 -4.58 8.99
C LYS A 174 -0.87 -6.10 9.21
N PHE A 175 -1.47 -6.86 8.31
CA PHE A 175 -1.21 -8.30 8.21
C PHE A 175 0.23 -8.55 7.78
N ASP A 176 0.75 -9.71 8.17
CA ASP A 176 1.98 -10.23 7.59
C ASP A 176 1.72 -10.83 6.19
N ALA A 177 2.79 -11.29 5.52
CA ALA A 177 2.68 -11.85 4.17
C ALA A 177 1.94 -13.20 4.15
N SER A 178 2.01 -14.00 5.22
CA SER A 178 1.30 -15.28 5.32
C SER A 178 -0.19 -15.10 5.66
N GLY A 179 -0.50 -14.06 6.44
CA GLY A 179 -1.80 -13.81 7.01
C GLY A 179 -2.04 -14.51 8.35
N ASP A 180 -1.04 -15.20 8.90
CA ASP A 180 -1.12 -15.88 10.20
C ASP A 180 -0.96 -14.89 11.36
N ARG A 181 -0.26 -13.78 11.13
CA ARG A 181 -0.03 -12.73 12.13
C ARG A 181 -0.47 -11.36 11.63
N PHE A 182 -0.73 -10.47 12.58
CA PHE A 182 -0.87 -9.05 12.28
C PHE A 182 -0.12 -8.19 13.29
N PHE A 183 0.30 -7.03 12.81
CA PHE A 183 0.99 -6.01 13.57
C PHE A 183 0.00 -4.89 13.85
N MET A 184 -0.07 -4.46 15.11
CA MET A 184 -0.93 -3.37 15.53
C MET A 184 -0.12 -2.36 16.29
N VAL A 185 -0.21 -1.09 15.92
CA VAL A 185 0.49 0.00 16.61
C VAL A 185 -0.47 0.67 17.57
N VAL A 186 -0.11 0.66 18.85
CA VAL A 186 -0.82 1.35 19.93
C VAL A 186 0.18 2.29 20.59
N GLU A 187 -0.12 3.60 20.55
CA GLU A 187 0.80 4.67 20.97
C GLU A 187 2.16 4.62 20.23
N ASP A 188 3.21 4.16 20.92
CA ASP A 188 4.59 4.04 20.43
C ASP A 188 5.05 2.59 20.29
N LYS A 189 4.20 1.63 20.67
CA LYS A 189 4.52 0.19 20.64
C LYS A 189 3.88 -0.49 19.45
N VAL A 190 4.57 -1.50 18.93
CA VAL A 190 4.05 -2.38 17.88
C VAL A 190 3.78 -3.75 18.50
N GLY A 191 2.51 -4.08 18.71
CA GLY A 191 2.09 -5.41 19.12
C GLY A 191 2.15 -6.39 17.95
N VAL A 192 2.73 -7.56 18.18
CA VAL A 192 2.66 -8.71 17.27
C VAL A 192 1.55 -9.63 17.76
N HIS A 193 0.53 -9.85 16.95
CA HIS A 193 -0.65 -10.63 17.30
C HIS A 193 -0.85 -11.82 16.36
N GLU A 194 -1.42 -12.89 16.89
CA GLU A 194 -1.90 -14.01 16.09
C GLU A 194 -3.25 -13.66 15.44
N ALA A 195 -3.45 -13.97 14.16
CA ALA A 195 -4.63 -13.59 13.40
C ALA A 195 -5.90 -14.38 13.78
N GLU A 196 -5.75 -15.61 14.29
CA GLU A 196 -6.88 -16.48 14.65
C GLU A 196 -7.67 -15.91 15.84
N ASP A 197 -6.97 -15.60 16.94
CA ASP A 197 -7.59 -15.22 18.22
C ASP A 197 -7.27 -13.78 18.66
N ALA A 198 -6.54 -13.00 17.84
CA ALA A 198 -6.03 -11.68 18.18
C ALA A 198 -5.14 -11.64 19.45
N ARG A 199 -4.59 -12.78 19.87
CA ARG A 199 -3.72 -12.90 21.04
C ARG A 199 -2.42 -12.14 20.81
N LEU A 200 -2.03 -11.29 21.76
CA LEU A 200 -0.73 -10.63 21.77
C LEU A 200 0.38 -11.68 22.03
N VAL A 201 1.34 -11.78 21.11
CA VAL A 201 2.51 -12.66 21.24
C VAL A 201 3.61 -11.92 22.00
N PHE A 202 3.98 -10.72 21.55
CA PHE A 202 4.91 -9.80 22.23
C PHE A 202 4.79 -8.38 21.65
N GLU A 203 5.40 -7.42 22.34
CA GLU A 203 5.49 -6.02 21.91
C GLU A 203 6.90 -5.68 21.42
N LEU A 204 6.98 -4.94 20.32
CA LEU A 204 8.21 -4.32 19.83
C LEU A 204 8.21 -2.87 20.30
N GLU A 205 9.22 -2.51 21.08
CA GLU A 205 9.37 -1.17 21.64
C GLU A 205 10.61 -0.49 21.06
N ASN A 206 10.41 0.66 20.42
CA ASN A 206 11.52 1.47 19.94
C ASN A 206 12.26 2.09 21.15
N PRO A 207 13.59 1.91 21.27
CA PRO A 207 14.36 2.50 22.37
C PRO A 207 14.19 4.02 22.53
N LYS A 208 13.84 4.72 21.44
CA LYS A 208 13.64 6.18 21.45
C LYS A 208 12.21 6.60 21.87
N GLN A 209 11.30 5.65 22.11
CA GLN A 209 9.88 5.87 22.48
C GLN A 209 9.21 6.97 21.63
N LYS A 210 9.44 6.88 20.31
CA LYS A 210 8.86 7.78 19.32
C LYS A 210 7.72 7.09 18.60
N ARG A 211 6.73 7.88 18.23
CA ARG A 211 5.53 7.40 17.54
C ARG A 211 5.90 6.75 16.21
N VAL A 212 5.38 5.54 16.00
CA VAL A 212 5.44 4.84 14.70
C VAL A 212 4.34 5.38 13.79
N LEU A 213 4.72 5.81 12.58
CA LEU A 213 3.81 6.45 11.63
C LEU A 213 3.56 5.61 10.38
N CYS A 214 4.46 4.70 10.05
CA CYS A 214 4.30 3.77 8.95
C CYS A 214 4.96 2.43 9.28
N ALA A 215 4.34 1.35 8.80
CA ALA A 215 4.85 0.00 8.90
C ALA A 215 4.61 -0.76 7.59
N SER A 216 5.58 -1.57 7.17
CA SER A 216 5.44 -2.49 6.03
C SER A 216 5.98 -3.86 6.44
N PRO A 217 5.16 -4.93 6.37
CA PRO A 217 5.68 -6.28 6.47
C PRO A 217 6.63 -6.54 5.28
N GLY A 218 7.73 -7.23 5.55
CA GLY A 218 8.65 -7.74 4.55
C GLY A 218 8.51 -9.25 4.39
N GLU A 219 9.35 -9.81 3.52
CA GLU A 219 9.52 -11.25 3.41
C GLU A 219 10.38 -11.76 4.59
N ASN A 220 10.38 -13.08 4.80
CA ASN A 220 11.23 -13.76 5.79
C ASN A 220 10.99 -13.37 7.25
N GLY A 221 9.78 -12.91 7.59
CA GLY A 221 9.43 -12.55 8.96
C GLY A 221 10.09 -11.25 9.43
N LEU A 222 10.36 -10.31 8.53
CA LEU A 222 10.80 -8.97 8.89
C LEU A 222 9.62 -7.99 8.90
N LEU A 223 9.62 -7.06 9.85
CA LEU A 223 8.73 -5.90 9.86
C LEU A 223 9.56 -4.62 9.79
N TYR A 224 9.23 -3.75 8.86
CA TYR A 224 9.84 -2.44 8.74
C TYR A 224 8.95 -1.38 9.34
N THR A 225 9.50 -0.56 10.23
CA THR A 225 8.77 0.55 10.87
C THR A 225 9.54 1.85 10.70
N GLY A 226 8.80 2.95 10.56
CA GLY A 226 9.35 4.30 10.56
C GLY A 226 8.40 5.28 11.23
N GLY A 227 8.95 6.36 11.77
CA GLY A 227 8.13 7.35 12.45
C GLY A 227 8.85 8.65 12.75
N GLU A 228 8.59 9.19 13.95
CA GLU A 228 9.16 10.46 14.41
C GLU A 228 10.63 10.34 14.84
N ASP A 229 11.14 9.12 14.98
CA ASP A 229 12.55 8.81 15.23
C ASP A 229 13.46 9.10 14.01
N ARG A 230 12.87 9.32 12.83
CA ARG A 230 13.55 9.55 11.54
C ARG A 230 14.40 8.38 11.06
N SER A 231 14.33 7.25 11.75
CA SER A 231 15.03 6.01 11.42
C SER A 231 14.11 5.02 10.72
N ILE A 232 14.74 4.07 10.04
CA ILE A 232 14.06 2.86 9.56
C ILE A 232 14.54 1.72 10.45
N THR A 233 13.61 1.14 11.21
CA THR A 233 13.91 0.00 12.07
C THR A 233 13.34 -1.26 11.44
N ALA A 234 14.19 -2.29 11.30
CA ALA A 234 13.79 -3.62 10.86
C ALA A 234 13.74 -4.55 12.07
N TRP A 235 12.60 -5.20 12.26
CA TRP A 235 12.33 -6.10 13.38
C TRP A 235 12.20 -7.52 12.88
N ASP A 236 12.78 -8.47 13.62
CA ASP A 236 12.48 -9.88 13.44
C ASP A 236 11.18 -10.21 14.18
N THR A 237 10.17 -10.61 13.41
CA THR A 237 8.81 -10.92 13.89
C THR A 237 8.70 -12.27 14.60
N ASN A 238 9.78 -13.06 14.65
CA ASN A 238 9.85 -14.30 15.41
C ASN A 238 10.52 -14.10 16.77
N SER A 239 11.64 -13.37 16.80
CA SER A 239 12.39 -13.14 18.03
C SER A 239 11.99 -11.88 18.79
N GLY A 240 11.30 -10.95 18.14
CA GLY A 240 10.96 -9.65 18.71
C GLY A 240 12.14 -8.68 18.83
N LYS A 241 13.30 -9.03 18.26
CA LYS A 241 14.51 -8.22 18.33
C LYS A 241 14.63 -7.29 17.12
N VAL A 242 15.33 -6.17 17.31
CA VAL A 242 15.78 -5.33 16.21
C VAL A 242 16.80 -6.12 15.40
N ALA A 243 16.49 -6.41 14.14
CA ALA A 243 17.42 -7.03 13.20
C ALA A 243 18.51 -6.02 12.81
N TYR A 244 18.10 -4.81 12.44
CA TYR A 244 18.99 -3.67 12.20
C TYR A 244 18.20 -2.35 12.20
N CYS A 245 18.92 -1.23 12.29
CA CYS A 245 18.35 0.10 12.26
C CYS A 245 19.19 1.01 11.36
N ILE A 246 18.54 1.70 10.42
CA ILE A 246 19.14 2.79 9.65
C ILE A 246 18.86 4.07 10.41
N GLU A 247 19.83 4.52 11.20
CA GLU A 247 19.73 5.77 11.95
C GLU A 247 19.80 6.98 11.02
N ASP A 248 19.00 8.01 11.34
CA ASP A 248 18.92 9.27 10.57
C ASP A 248 18.75 9.05 9.05
N ALA A 249 17.93 8.05 8.67
CA ALA A 249 17.57 7.77 7.28
C ALA A 249 17.01 9.00 6.56
N HIS A 250 16.33 9.88 7.31
CA HIS A 250 15.80 11.15 6.84
C HIS A 250 16.07 12.28 7.84
N SER A 251 16.03 13.53 7.38
CA SER A 251 16.21 14.70 8.25
C SER A 251 14.96 15.01 9.10
N VAL A 252 13.80 14.49 8.68
CA VAL A 252 12.48 14.69 9.29
C VAL A 252 11.75 13.34 9.37
N ARG A 253 10.63 13.29 10.13
CA ARG A 253 9.79 12.10 10.35
C ARG A 253 9.43 11.35 9.07
N LEU A 254 9.48 10.02 9.15
CA LEU A 254 9.02 9.13 8.09
C LEU A 254 7.50 9.05 8.09
N LYS A 255 6.93 8.98 6.89
CA LYS A 255 5.48 8.94 6.67
C LYS A 255 5.04 7.78 5.79
N GLY A 256 5.95 7.21 5.00
CA GLY A 256 5.68 6.02 4.23
C GLY A 256 6.88 5.11 4.19
N ILE A 257 6.62 3.82 4.25
CA ILE A 257 7.62 2.78 4.03
C ILE A 257 6.97 1.66 3.22
N VAL A 258 7.68 1.13 2.23
CA VAL A 258 7.20 0.04 1.41
C VAL A 258 8.35 -0.90 1.08
N VAL A 259 8.10 -2.20 1.24
CA VAL A 259 9.01 -3.24 0.77
C VAL A 259 8.72 -3.50 -0.70
N LEU A 260 9.76 -3.44 -1.53
CA LEU A 260 9.67 -3.66 -2.96
C LEU A 260 10.21 -5.06 -3.27
N THR A 261 9.30 -6.01 -3.46
CA THR A 261 9.66 -7.40 -3.82
C THR A 261 9.63 -7.57 -5.35
N ARG A 262 10.63 -8.27 -5.91
CA ARG A 262 10.63 -8.70 -7.31
C ARG A 262 9.70 -9.91 -7.40
N SER A 263 8.55 -9.77 -8.08
CA SER A 263 7.59 -10.88 -8.24
C SER A 263 7.92 -11.78 -9.45
N ASP A 264 9.20 -11.96 -9.78
CA ASP A 264 9.59 -12.82 -10.92
C ASP A 264 9.69 -14.31 -10.55
N GLY A 265 9.57 -14.69 -9.28
CA GLY A 265 9.56 -16.10 -8.85
C GLY A 265 10.89 -16.83 -9.08
N SER A 266 11.82 -16.22 -9.82
CA SER A 266 13.23 -16.56 -9.83
C SER A 266 13.85 -15.89 -8.61
N VAL A 267 13.78 -16.55 -7.46
CA VAL A 267 14.58 -16.15 -6.29
C VAL A 267 16.04 -16.38 -6.67
N SER A 268 16.67 -15.37 -7.29
CA SER A 268 18.12 -15.35 -7.38
C SER A 268 18.64 -14.92 -6.01
N VAL A 269 19.63 -15.64 -5.49
CA VAL A 269 20.26 -15.36 -4.19
C VAL A 269 20.84 -13.93 -4.13
N ASP A 270 20.99 -13.29 -5.28
CA ASP A 270 21.52 -11.93 -5.46
C ASP A 270 20.47 -10.83 -5.62
N ASP A 271 19.17 -11.12 -5.59
CA ASP A 271 18.17 -10.07 -5.75
C ASP A 271 18.15 -9.10 -4.55
N PRO A 272 18.25 -7.77 -4.80
CA PRO A 272 18.25 -6.79 -3.73
C PRO A 272 16.89 -6.79 -3.04
N HIS A 273 16.91 -7.00 -1.72
CA HIS A 273 15.74 -6.75 -0.89
C HIS A 273 15.64 -5.24 -0.72
N LEU A 274 14.70 -4.63 -1.43
CA LEU A 274 14.59 -3.17 -1.53
C LEU A 274 13.53 -2.65 -0.58
N VAL A 275 13.86 -1.59 0.16
CA VAL A 275 12.91 -0.85 0.98
C VAL A 275 12.91 0.60 0.51
N ALA A 276 11.74 1.15 0.21
CA ALA A 276 11.59 2.56 -0.09
C ALA A 276 10.96 3.29 1.08
N SER A 277 11.47 4.48 1.39
CA SER A 277 10.98 5.34 2.46
C SER A 277 10.64 6.72 1.92
N ALA A 278 9.59 7.33 2.47
CA ALA A 278 9.17 8.69 2.19
C ALA A 278 9.08 9.48 3.50
N SER A 279 9.61 10.70 3.49
CA SER A 279 9.62 11.57 4.66
C SER A 279 8.97 12.92 4.37
N SER A 280 8.54 13.58 5.44
CA SER A 280 8.09 14.97 5.39
C SER A 280 9.22 15.95 5.02
N ASP A 281 10.49 15.51 4.91
CA ASP A 281 11.57 16.30 4.31
C ASP A 281 11.41 16.51 2.79
N GLY A 282 10.50 15.76 2.18
CA GLY A 282 10.19 15.78 0.75
C GLY A 282 11.06 14.88 -0.10
N VAL A 283 11.82 14.01 0.53
CA VAL A 283 12.74 13.07 -0.12
C VAL A 283 12.18 11.66 -0.04
N ILE A 284 12.29 10.94 -1.16
CA ILE A 284 12.09 9.49 -1.24
C ILE A 284 13.45 8.84 -1.39
N ARG A 285 13.74 7.85 -0.54
CA ARG A 285 14.98 7.06 -0.60
C ARG A 285 14.66 5.60 -0.82
N VAL A 286 15.52 4.92 -1.58
CA VAL A 286 15.48 3.46 -1.77
C VAL A 286 16.75 2.87 -1.18
N TRP A 287 16.58 1.85 -0.35
CA TRP A 287 17.63 1.20 0.43
C TRP A 287 17.74 -0.26 0.01
N ASP A 288 18.97 -0.79 0.00
CA ASP A 288 19.19 -2.24 -0.01
C ASP A 288 19.32 -2.72 1.44
N VAL A 289 18.44 -3.65 1.83
CA VAL A 289 18.44 -4.30 3.14
C VAL A 289 19.81 -4.92 3.44
N ARG A 290 20.50 -5.49 2.44
CA ARG A 290 21.81 -6.12 2.63
C ARG A 290 22.90 -5.12 2.98
N MET A 291 22.74 -3.85 2.60
CA MET A 291 23.70 -2.79 2.92
C MET A 291 23.45 -2.16 4.29
N ALA A 292 22.33 -2.44 4.94
CA ALA A 292 22.00 -1.87 6.24
C ALA A 292 22.89 -2.40 7.40
N ILE A 293 23.65 -3.46 7.16
CA ILE A 293 24.65 -4.00 8.10
C ILE A 293 25.96 -3.18 8.07
N LYS A 294 26.15 -2.30 7.09
CA LYS A 294 27.35 -1.44 7.00
C LYS A 294 27.24 -0.24 7.93
N GLU A 295 28.37 0.24 8.46
CA GLU A 295 28.43 1.36 9.44
C GLU A 295 27.72 2.65 8.98
N LYS A 296 27.62 2.89 7.66
CA LYS A 296 26.83 3.98 7.07
C LYS A 296 26.12 3.49 5.80
N PRO A 297 24.83 3.13 5.88
CA PRO A 297 24.07 2.75 4.70
C PRO A 297 23.82 4.00 3.85
N ASN A 298 24.22 3.95 2.58
CA ASN A 298 23.88 4.98 1.60
C ASN A 298 22.62 4.53 0.82
N PRO A 299 21.70 5.45 0.51
CA PRO A 299 20.56 5.11 -0.34
C PRO A 299 21.05 4.76 -1.75
N LEU A 300 20.45 3.73 -2.36
CA LEU A 300 20.71 3.34 -3.75
C LEU A 300 20.14 4.33 -4.75
N ALA A 301 19.02 4.97 -4.39
CA ALA A 301 18.38 6.00 -5.18
C ALA A 301 17.72 7.03 -4.28
N GLU A 302 17.73 8.29 -4.71
CA GLU A 302 17.09 9.40 -4.01
C GLU A 302 16.30 10.26 -5.02
N ALA A 303 15.12 10.72 -4.62
CA ALA A 303 14.34 11.70 -5.37
C ALA A 303 13.79 12.77 -4.43
N ASN A 304 14.03 14.05 -4.76
CA ASN A 304 13.52 15.18 -3.99
C ASN A 304 12.30 15.80 -4.70
N THR A 305 11.16 15.75 -4.04
CA THR A 305 9.87 16.28 -4.52
C THR A 305 9.62 17.73 -4.12
N LYS A 306 10.46 18.29 -3.25
CA LYS A 306 10.29 19.63 -2.61
C LYS A 306 8.95 19.81 -1.89
N SER A 307 8.20 18.72 -1.67
CA SER A 307 6.85 18.70 -1.09
C SER A 307 6.87 17.79 0.13
N ARG A 308 6.14 18.12 1.20
CA ARG A 308 6.15 17.30 2.42
C ARG A 308 5.32 16.04 2.18
N LEU A 309 5.98 14.89 2.09
CA LEU A 309 5.30 13.63 1.80
C LEU A 309 4.51 13.12 3.01
N THR A 310 3.36 12.53 2.72
CA THR A 310 2.37 12.04 3.70
C THR A 310 2.21 10.52 3.67
N CYS A 311 2.48 9.89 2.53
CA CYS A 311 2.24 8.47 2.30
C CYS A 311 3.07 7.98 1.10
N LEU A 312 3.33 6.67 1.04
CA LEU A 312 4.10 6.00 -0.01
C LEU A 312 3.49 4.63 -0.29
N ALA A 313 3.35 4.29 -1.56
CA ALA A 313 3.01 2.96 -2.03
C ALA A 313 3.96 2.54 -3.15
N GLY A 314 4.15 1.23 -3.28
CA GLY A 314 5.04 0.64 -4.27
C GLY A 314 4.42 -0.59 -4.92
N SER A 315 4.72 -0.79 -6.19
CA SER A 315 4.26 -1.93 -6.96
C SER A 315 5.39 -2.51 -7.81
N SER A 316 5.44 -3.84 -7.85
CA SER A 316 6.28 -4.57 -8.80
C SER A 316 5.49 -4.71 -10.11
N LEU A 317 5.72 -3.80 -11.05
CA LEU A 317 5.19 -3.96 -12.41
C LEU A 317 5.78 -5.24 -13.02
N LYS A 318 4.95 -6.28 -13.20
CA LYS A 318 5.23 -7.29 -14.21
C LYS A 318 4.87 -6.69 -15.57
N SER A 319 5.81 -6.65 -16.51
CA SER A 319 5.52 -6.28 -17.88
C SER A 319 4.71 -7.40 -18.54
N PHE A 320 3.40 -7.40 -18.35
CA PHE A 320 2.49 -8.18 -19.19
C PHE A 320 1.60 -7.22 -19.95
N LYS A 321 1.62 -7.34 -21.28
CA LYS A 321 0.67 -6.64 -22.15
C LYS A 321 -0.74 -6.99 -21.66
N ARG A 322 -1.59 -5.98 -21.53
CA ARG A 322 -3.03 -6.15 -21.27
C ARG A 322 -3.55 -7.13 -22.35
N PRO A 323 -4.18 -8.27 -22.00
CA PRO A 323 -4.86 -9.05 -23.02
C PRO A 323 -5.93 -8.14 -23.60
N GLU A 324 -5.89 -7.94 -24.91
CA GLU A 324 -6.90 -7.16 -25.62
C GLU A 324 -8.25 -7.77 -25.26
N SER A 325 -9.11 -6.97 -24.63
CA SER A 325 -10.51 -7.32 -24.45
C SER A 325 -11.06 -7.59 -25.84
N GLY A 326 -11.39 -8.84 -26.13
CA GLY A 326 -11.84 -9.28 -27.44
C GLY A 326 -12.97 -8.38 -27.93
N SER A 327 -12.66 -7.55 -28.94
CA SER A 327 -13.69 -6.99 -29.78
C SER A 327 -14.37 -8.18 -30.45
N SER A 328 -15.63 -8.43 -30.10
CA SER A 328 -16.50 -9.35 -30.82
C SER A 328 -16.66 -8.82 -32.25
N SER A 329 -15.76 -9.19 -33.15
CA SER A 329 -15.96 -9.05 -34.58
C SER A 329 -16.96 -10.13 -34.98
N ILE A 330 -18.23 -9.74 -35.10
CA ILE A 330 -19.26 -10.52 -35.78
C ILE A 330 -18.76 -10.73 -37.23
N PRO A 331 -18.61 -11.96 -37.72
CA PRO A 331 -18.33 -12.17 -39.12
C PRO A 331 -19.59 -11.81 -39.91
N LYS A 332 -19.51 -10.73 -40.70
CA LYS A 332 -20.41 -10.54 -41.84
C LYS A 332 -20.10 -11.65 -42.85
N GLY A 333 -20.94 -12.67 -42.91
CA GLY A 333 -20.99 -13.61 -44.02
C GLY A 333 -21.75 -12.96 -45.17
N GLU A 334 -21.10 -12.92 -46.32
CA GLU A 334 -21.57 -12.37 -47.59
C GLU A 334 -22.81 -13.10 -48.14
N GLN A 335 -23.63 -12.33 -48.84
CA GLN A 335 -24.64 -12.81 -49.79
C GLN A 335 -23.92 -13.44 -50.99
N ASP A 336 -24.46 -14.54 -51.54
CA ASP A 336 -25.01 -14.53 -52.91
C ASP A 336 -25.51 -15.92 -53.41
N GLU A 337 -26.45 -15.80 -54.34
CA GLU A 337 -26.93 -16.74 -55.37
C GLU A 337 -28.09 -17.73 -55.10
N GLU A 338 -29.28 -17.26 -55.48
CA GLU A 338 -30.19 -17.82 -56.51
C GLU A 338 -30.34 -19.36 -56.64
N MET A 339 -31.57 -19.83 -56.37
CA MET A 339 -32.27 -20.70 -57.32
C MET A 339 -33.79 -20.58 -57.11
N GLU A 340 -34.45 -19.84 -58.01
CA GLU A 340 -35.90 -19.90 -58.21
C GLU A 340 -36.27 -21.28 -58.78
N GLY A 341 -37.37 -21.83 -58.26
CA GLY A 341 -37.99 -23.06 -58.76
C GLY A 341 -39.49 -23.00 -58.51
N SER A 342 -40.21 -22.34 -59.42
CA SER A 342 -41.64 -22.54 -59.73
C SER A 342 -41.85 -22.13 -61.18
#